data_AF-A0A942LEQ5-F1
#
_entry.id   AF-A0A942LEQ5-F1
#
_cell.length_a   1.000
_cell.length_b   1.000
_cell.length_c   1.000
_cell.angle_alpha   90.00
_cell.angle_beta   90.00
_cell.angle_gamma   90.00
#
_symmetry.space_group_name_H-M   'P 1'
#
loop_
_entity.id
_entity.type
_entity.pdbx_description
1 polymer ?
#
loop_
_entity_poly.entity_id
_entity_poly.type
_entity_poly.pdbx_seq_one_letter_code
_entity_poly.pdbx_strand_id
1 'polypeptide(L)'
;MSTTAPIPPGHDALPAVSASTGHARRAAPQPDRRPALTGLADTAAPPDTDYGRVLMCGLLFLALGFGGFMAWATLAPLDEGIPAAGTVAVETSRQRVDHLSGGLIERILVREGQTVQAGDALVVLNETQSKSALSATQGQRYTALATLDRLRAERDGAAALSFSPELTSAAADKPEVAALMRAQQDLFASRRVALDGELRIIRESVRGLEQQLASLAQLKTEREKQIALLNEQLAPFRDLRKEGFVSRNSLLELERQMAEVTSRQSEDLSNMAGINARLAEFRMRGTQRQIEYRREVEAQLSDMQRDVSTLGDRLTGQQDTFERLVLRAPASGKVVDMAFHTLGGVVRPGERILDIVPEHDALVIEARVAPQYIDSLHVDLPADVHFDAYASRVDRPVIRGVVAVVSADALVDPRSGQSYYTLRVTVPADEVARLGGLRLQPGMQATVMVKTGERTLMTYLMNPLTRRFQTALSER
;
A
#
# COMPACT_ATOMS: atom_id res chain seq x y z
N MET A 1 46.92 -31.68 -57.11
CA MET A 1 48.35 -31.43 -56.88
C MET A 1 48.56 -31.49 -55.37
N SER A 2 49.30 -32.44 -54.81
CA SER A 2 50.77 -32.61 -54.90
C SER A 2 51.48 -31.62 -53.93
N THR A 3 52.48 -32.00 -53.13
CA THR A 3 53.19 -33.29 -53.05
C THR A 3 53.95 -33.43 -51.70
N THR A 4 53.86 -34.63 -51.11
CA THR A 4 54.91 -35.48 -50.50
C THR A 4 55.97 -34.93 -49.52
N ALA A 5 56.34 -35.76 -48.54
CA ALA A 5 57.50 -35.57 -47.64
C ALA A 5 58.87 -35.74 -48.36
N PRO A 6 60.01 -35.55 -47.67
CA PRO A 6 60.72 -36.75 -47.19
C PRO A 6 61.54 -36.61 -45.87
N ILE A 7 62.09 -37.77 -45.44
CA ILE A 7 63.18 -38.02 -44.47
C ILE A 7 64.46 -38.39 -45.30
N PRO A 8 65.59 -38.99 -44.82
CA PRO A 8 66.22 -39.16 -43.49
C PRO A 8 67.56 -38.32 -43.50
N PRO A 9 68.82 -38.77 -43.21
CA PRO A 9 69.38 -39.88 -42.41
C PRO A 9 70.58 -39.54 -41.48
N GLY A 10 71.04 -40.53 -40.70
CA GLY A 10 72.43 -40.65 -40.18
C GLY A 10 72.63 -40.34 -38.68
N HIS A 11 73.56 -40.98 -37.97
CA HIS A 11 74.39 -42.15 -38.33
C HIS A 11 74.93 -42.88 -37.06
N ASP A 12 75.42 -44.11 -37.26
CA ASP A 12 76.29 -44.92 -36.39
C ASP A 12 75.86 -45.29 -34.95
N ALA A 13 76.25 -46.42 -34.35
CA ALA A 13 76.66 -47.77 -34.75
C ALA A 13 77.17 -48.44 -33.44
N LEU A 14 77.19 -49.78 -33.38
CA LEU A 14 77.72 -50.54 -32.23
C LEU A 14 79.27 -50.63 -32.29
N PRO A 15 79.92 -51.10 -31.21
CA PRO A 15 80.23 -52.54 -31.23
C PRO A 15 80.01 -53.26 -29.90
N ALA A 16 79.80 -54.57 -30.00
CA ALA A 16 79.98 -55.51 -28.88
C ALA A 16 81.34 -56.23 -29.04
N VAL A 17 81.99 -56.56 -27.93
CA VAL A 17 83.17 -57.44 -27.89
C VAL A 17 82.97 -58.47 -26.79
N SER A 18 83.38 -59.71 -27.05
CA SER A 18 83.16 -60.87 -26.18
C SER A 18 84.46 -61.60 -25.84
N ALA A 19 84.46 -62.24 -24.67
CA ALA A 19 85.29 -63.33 -24.16
C ALA A 19 86.69 -63.61 -24.77
N SER A 20 87.72 -63.70 -23.91
CA SER A 20 88.63 -64.86 -23.97
C SER A 20 89.36 -65.17 -22.65
N THR A 21 89.41 -66.48 -22.41
CA THR A 21 90.14 -67.33 -21.46
C THR A 21 91.61 -66.98 -21.16
N GLY A 22 92.06 -67.26 -19.93
CA GLY A 22 93.47 -67.43 -19.55
C GLY A 22 93.64 -68.50 -18.46
N HIS A 23 94.56 -69.46 -18.61
CA HIS A 23 94.55 -70.71 -17.82
C HIS A 23 95.97 -71.27 -17.58
N ALA A 24 96.44 -71.38 -16.31
CA ALA A 24 97.83 -71.76 -15.99
C ALA A 24 98.06 -72.52 -14.65
N ARG A 25 97.62 -73.80 -14.62
CA ARG A 25 98.14 -75.00 -13.91
C ARG A 25 99.22 -74.95 -12.78
N ARG A 26 99.02 -75.91 -11.84
CA ARG A 26 100.00 -76.73 -11.05
C ARG A 26 100.65 -76.08 -9.80
N ALA A 27 101.02 -76.82 -8.73
CA ALA A 27 100.99 -78.27 -8.43
C ALA A 27 100.59 -78.57 -6.95
N ALA A 28 100.45 -79.86 -6.58
CA ALA A 28 100.22 -80.35 -5.20
C ALA A 28 101.49 -80.98 -4.59
N PRO A 29 101.53 -81.27 -3.26
CA PRO A 29 101.37 -82.68 -2.86
C PRO A 29 100.81 -82.98 -1.43
N GLN A 30 99.90 -83.98 -1.35
CA GLN A 30 99.80 -85.08 -0.36
C GLN A 30 99.68 -84.81 1.20
N PRO A 31 99.33 -85.82 2.05
CA PRO A 31 98.34 -85.59 3.12
C PRO A 31 98.70 -86.12 4.53
N ASP A 32 97.78 -85.93 5.50
CA ASP A 32 97.12 -86.97 6.34
C ASP A 32 96.72 -86.45 7.76
N ARG A 33 95.82 -87.19 8.41
CA ARG A 33 95.39 -87.17 9.83
C ARG A 33 94.39 -86.11 10.29
N ARG A 34 93.21 -86.61 10.67
CA ARG A 34 92.26 -85.96 11.58
C ARG A 34 92.60 -86.33 13.04
N PRO A 35 92.49 -85.42 14.01
CA PRO A 35 92.20 -85.78 15.39
C PRO A 35 90.68 -85.86 15.61
N ALA A 36 90.24 -86.76 16.49
CA ALA A 36 88.91 -86.70 17.10
C ALA A 36 89.05 -86.25 18.55
N LEU A 37 88.09 -85.46 19.05
CA LEU A 37 87.96 -85.14 20.47
C LEU A 37 86.50 -85.33 20.89
N THR A 38 86.29 -86.08 21.98
CA THR A 38 84.98 -86.50 22.45
C THR A 38 84.79 -86.01 23.88
N GLY A 39 83.64 -85.36 24.16
CA GLY A 39 83.11 -85.21 25.52
C GLY A 39 83.58 -84.02 26.36
N LEU A 40 82.80 -82.94 26.35
CA LEU A 40 82.41 -82.14 27.52
C LEU A 40 80.93 -81.78 27.27
N ALA A 41 79.96 -82.49 27.86
CA ALA A 41 79.45 -82.34 29.24
C ALA A 41 78.21 -81.44 29.28
N ASP A 42 77.09 -81.95 29.80
CA ASP A 42 75.82 -81.22 29.90
C ASP A 42 75.90 -80.04 30.87
N THR A 43 75.43 -78.86 30.46
CA THR A 43 74.60 -77.94 31.28
C THR A 43 74.17 -76.69 30.49
N ALA A 44 72.95 -76.69 29.97
CA ALA A 44 72.22 -75.48 29.58
C ALA A 44 70.72 -75.72 29.78
N ALA A 45 70.01 -74.75 30.37
CA ALA A 45 68.60 -74.91 30.73
C ALA A 45 67.68 -74.91 29.50
N PRO A 46 66.51 -75.60 29.55
CA PRO A 46 65.48 -75.43 28.53
C PRO A 46 64.99 -73.96 28.48
N PRO A 47 64.60 -73.44 27.31
CA PRO A 47 64.12 -72.06 27.19
C PRO A 47 62.81 -71.86 27.95
N ASP A 48 62.75 -70.80 28.75
CA ASP A 48 61.52 -70.44 29.48
C ASP A 48 60.45 -70.01 28.47
N THR A 49 59.33 -70.73 28.44
CA THR A 49 58.34 -70.72 27.36
C THR A 49 57.01 -70.11 27.81
N ASP A 50 57.04 -69.11 28.71
CA ASP A 50 55.85 -68.36 29.15
C ASP A 50 55.35 -67.37 28.08
N TYR A 51 54.91 -67.90 26.95
CA TYR A 51 54.16 -67.16 25.93
C TYR A 51 52.86 -66.56 26.49
N GLY A 52 52.32 -67.12 27.58
CA GLY A 52 51.07 -66.68 28.19
C GLY A 52 51.12 -65.21 28.60
N ARG A 53 52.19 -64.77 29.26
CA ARG A 53 52.37 -63.37 29.66
C ARG A 53 52.52 -62.42 28.45
N VAL A 54 53.34 -62.78 27.47
CA VAL A 54 53.58 -61.92 26.28
C VAL A 54 52.31 -61.83 25.43
N LEU A 55 51.60 -62.95 25.23
CA LEU A 55 50.31 -62.98 24.54
C LEU A 55 49.28 -62.14 25.29
N MET A 56 49.18 -62.27 26.61
CA MET A 56 48.23 -61.49 27.42
C MET A 56 48.54 -59.99 27.43
N CYS A 57 49.82 -59.59 27.45
CA CYS A 57 50.21 -58.19 27.26
C CYS A 57 49.87 -57.67 25.86
N GLY A 58 50.11 -58.45 24.80
CA GLY A 58 49.73 -58.08 23.42
C GLY A 58 48.23 -57.98 23.23
N LEU A 59 47.46 -58.90 23.81
CA LEU A 59 46.00 -58.93 23.75
C LEU A 59 45.39 -57.80 24.61
N LEU A 60 46.00 -57.45 25.74
CA LEU A 60 45.61 -56.28 26.54
C LEU A 60 45.94 -54.96 25.81
N PHE A 61 47.08 -54.86 25.13
CA PHE A 61 47.42 -53.68 24.31
C PHE A 61 46.47 -53.55 23.10
N LEU A 62 46.11 -54.67 22.45
CA LEU A 62 45.09 -54.72 21.41
C LEU A 62 43.72 -54.29 21.96
N ALA A 63 43.30 -54.82 23.10
CA ALA A 63 42.01 -54.50 23.72
C ALA A 63 41.93 -53.03 24.16
N LEU A 64 43.03 -52.46 24.67
CA LEU A 64 43.09 -51.07 25.12
C LEU A 64 43.22 -50.09 23.92
N GLY A 65 43.95 -50.45 22.88
CA GLY A 65 44.04 -49.67 21.63
C GLY A 65 42.76 -49.72 20.81
N PHE A 66 42.21 -50.90 20.54
CA PHE A 66 40.96 -51.08 19.80
C PHE A 66 39.76 -50.60 20.62
N GLY A 67 39.70 -50.92 21.92
CA GLY A 67 38.65 -50.45 22.82
C GLY A 67 38.70 -48.93 23.04
N GLY A 68 39.90 -48.34 23.17
CA GLY A 68 40.08 -46.89 23.22
C GLY A 68 39.68 -46.20 21.92
N PHE A 69 40.07 -46.75 20.76
CA PHE A 69 39.64 -46.25 19.46
C PHE A 69 38.13 -46.37 19.25
N MET A 70 37.51 -47.48 19.66
CA MET A 70 36.06 -47.68 19.54
C MET A 70 35.26 -46.80 20.50
N ALA A 71 35.73 -46.61 21.74
CA ALA A 71 35.18 -45.62 22.66
C ALA A 71 35.30 -44.20 22.08
N TRP A 72 36.45 -43.80 21.56
CA TRP A 72 36.61 -42.51 20.89
C TRP A 72 35.69 -42.39 19.66
N ALA A 73 35.63 -43.39 18.80
CA ALA A 73 34.77 -43.41 17.60
C ALA A 73 33.26 -43.42 17.90
N THR A 74 32.85 -43.65 19.16
CA THR A 74 31.45 -43.63 19.62
C THR A 74 31.12 -42.47 20.57
N LEU A 75 32.12 -41.80 21.17
CA LEU A 75 31.93 -40.66 22.07
C LEU A 75 32.37 -39.32 21.45
N ALA A 76 33.22 -39.32 20.42
CA ALA A 76 33.66 -38.10 19.75
C ALA A 76 32.60 -37.62 18.73
N PRO A 77 32.02 -36.41 18.91
CA PRO A 77 31.21 -35.78 17.88
C PRO A 77 32.09 -35.24 16.75
N LEU A 78 31.55 -35.29 15.52
CA LEU A 78 32.04 -34.54 14.38
C LEU A 78 30.88 -33.72 13.80
N ASP A 79 31.12 -32.43 13.53
CA ASP A 79 30.17 -31.53 12.88
C ASP A 79 29.68 -32.12 11.53
N GLU A 80 28.38 -32.26 11.36
CA GLU A 80 27.76 -32.53 10.06
C GLU A 80 27.38 -31.21 9.38
N GLY A 81 28.18 -30.79 8.39
CA GLY A 81 27.96 -29.60 7.59
C GLY A 81 27.42 -29.92 6.20
N ILE A 82 26.33 -29.27 5.79
CA ILE A 82 25.79 -29.34 4.43
C ILE A 82 26.34 -28.17 3.60
N PRO A 83 27.10 -28.42 2.52
CA PRO A 83 27.62 -27.37 1.65
C PRO A 83 26.52 -26.81 0.75
N ALA A 84 26.38 -25.48 0.75
CA ALA A 84 25.47 -24.73 -0.09
C ALA A 84 26.21 -23.61 -0.81
N ALA A 85 26.06 -23.53 -2.13
CA ALA A 85 26.65 -22.46 -2.93
C ALA A 85 25.74 -21.24 -2.90
N GLY A 86 26.28 -20.07 -2.54
CA GLY A 86 25.48 -18.87 -2.32
C GLY A 86 26.14 -17.57 -2.75
N THR A 87 25.34 -16.52 -2.64
CA THR A 87 25.72 -15.15 -3.01
C THR A 87 25.29 -14.17 -1.93
N VAL A 88 26.11 -13.16 -1.66
CA VAL A 88 25.69 -12.00 -0.87
C VAL A 88 24.54 -11.30 -1.61
N ALA A 89 23.38 -11.28 -0.99
CA ALA A 89 22.21 -10.54 -1.41
C ALA A 89 21.93 -9.38 -0.43
N VAL A 90 21.09 -8.45 -0.86
CA VAL A 90 20.47 -7.45 0.00
C VAL A 90 19.21 -8.08 0.59
N GLU A 91 18.95 -7.93 1.89
CA GLU A 91 17.76 -8.54 2.53
C GLU A 91 16.46 -8.01 1.90
N THR A 92 16.41 -6.70 1.66
CA THR A 92 15.35 -6.05 0.90
C THR A 92 15.57 -6.24 -0.62
N SER A 93 14.53 -6.61 -1.35
CA SER A 93 14.56 -6.66 -2.81
C SER A 93 14.61 -5.26 -3.43
N ARG A 94 15.06 -5.17 -4.70
CA ARG A 94 15.05 -3.92 -5.47
C ARG A 94 13.65 -3.30 -5.46
N GLN A 95 13.53 -2.04 -5.05
CA GLN A 95 12.25 -1.34 -5.01
C GLN A 95 11.96 -0.72 -6.38
N ARG A 96 10.93 -1.24 -7.05
CA ARG A 96 10.49 -0.74 -8.35
C ARG A 96 9.84 0.63 -8.23
N VAL A 97 10.12 1.51 -9.19
CA VAL A 97 9.40 2.75 -9.42
C VAL A 97 8.70 2.68 -10.78
N ASP A 98 7.37 2.71 -10.75
CA ASP A 98 6.48 2.72 -11.92
C ASP A 98 5.39 3.82 -11.77
N HIS A 99 4.60 4.07 -12.82
CA HIS A 99 3.51 5.05 -12.78
C HIS A 99 2.16 4.45 -13.17
N LEU A 100 1.18 4.51 -12.27
CA LEU A 100 -0.13 3.86 -12.43
C LEU A 100 -0.86 4.28 -13.71
N SER A 101 -0.83 5.57 -14.08
CA SER A 101 -1.58 6.13 -15.20
C SER A 101 -0.74 6.46 -16.45
N GLY A 102 0.58 6.23 -16.41
CA GLY A 102 1.51 6.66 -17.48
C GLY A 102 1.59 8.18 -17.63
N GLY A 103 2.19 8.67 -18.72
CA GLY A 103 2.31 10.10 -19.04
C GLY A 103 3.53 10.45 -19.89
N LEU A 104 3.59 11.70 -20.36
CA LEU A 104 4.76 12.24 -21.06
C LEU A 104 5.83 12.69 -20.05
N ILE A 105 7.08 12.23 -20.19
CA ILE A 105 8.21 12.66 -19.36
C ILE A 105 8.60 14.09 -19.73
N GLU A 106 8.38 15.03 -18.81
CA GLU A 106 8.80 16.42 -18.95
C GLU A 106 10.25 16.62 -18.48
N ARG A 107 10.59 16.06 -17.30
CA ARG A 107 11.92 16.17 -16.69
C ARG A 107 12.34 14.86 -16.03
N ILE A 108 13.60 14.48 -16.22
CA ILE A 108 14.30 13.44 -15.45
C ILE A 108 15.28 14.17 -14.53
N LEU A 109 15.23 13.86 -13.22
CA LEU A 109 16.00 14.57 -12.19
C LEU A 109 17.18 13.75 -11.64
N VAL A 110 17.23 12.45 -11.96
CA VAL A 110 18.25 11.50 -11.50
C VAL A 110 18.99 10.85 -12.67
N ARG A 111 20.10 10.16 -12.37
CA ARG A 111 20.92 9.41 -13.33
C ARG A 111 21.15 7.98 -12.85
N GLU A 112 21.41 7.08 -13.80
CA GLU A 112 21.81 5.70 -13.51
C GLU A 112 23.04 5.70 -12.57
N GLY A 113 22.96 4.95 -11.47
CA GLY A 113 24.00 4.91 -10.45
C GLY A 113 24.07 6.11 -9.50
N GLN A 114 23.10 7.03 -9.51
CA GLN A 114 22.98 8.11 -8.53
C GLN A 114 22.35 7.59 -7.22
N THR A 115 22.89 8.00 -6.08
CA THR A 115 22.28 7.78 -4.76
C THR A 115 21.20 8.85 -4.49
N VAL A 116 20.06 8.43 -3.97
CA VAL A 116 18.87 9.26 -3.66
C VAL A 116 18.36 8.96 -2.24
N GLN A 117 17.61 9.89 -1.66
CA GLN A 117 16.92 9.73 -0.37
C GLN A 117 15.43 9.45 -0.57
N ALA A 118 14.81 8.76 0.39
CA ALA A 118 13.36 8.53 0.40
C ALA A 118 12.58 9.86 0.29
N GLY A 119 11.67 9.95 -0.67
CA GLY A 119 10.92 11.18 -1.00
C GLY A 119 11.54 12.07 -2.08
N ASP A 120 12.80 11.87 -2.48
CA ASP A 120 13.44 12.63 -3.57
C ASP A 120 12.65 12.48 -4.87
N ALA A 121 12.48 13.58 -5.62
CA ALA A 121 11.81 13.57 -6.91
C ALA A 121 12.74 13.01 -8.00
N LEU A 122 12.28 11.97 -8.69
CA LEU A 122 13.05 11.18 -9.67
C LEU A 122 12.74 11.60 -11.10
N VAL A 123 11.45 11.65 -11.43
CA VAL A 123 10.91 11.96 -12.76
C VAL A 123 9.65 12.80 -12.58
N VAL A 124 9.49 13.82 -13.41
CA VAL A 124 8.29 14.66 -13.47
C VAL A 124 7.62 14.45 -14.83
N LEU A 125 6.37 14.00 -14.79
CA LEU A 125 5.49 13.88 -15.95
C LEU A 125 4.78 15.21 -16.22
N ASN A 126 4.36 15.45 -17.46
CA ASN A 126 3.82 16.75 -17.86
C ASN A 126 2.53 17.13 -17.12
N GLU A 127 2.58 18.24 -16.37
CA GLU A 127 1.49 18.71 -15.51
C GLU A 127 0.27 19.22 -16.28
N THR A 128 0.42 19.65 -17.54
CA THR A 128 -0.51 20.55 -18.23
C THR A 128 -1.97 20.09 -18.19
N GLN A 129 -2.22 18.81 -18.51
CA GLN A 129 -3.58 18.28 -18.59
C GLN A 129 -4.23 18.13 -17.21
N SER A 130 -3.53 17.49 -16.26
CA SER A 130 -4.03 17.27 -14.89
C SER A 130 -4.24 18.59 -14.16
N LYS A 131 -3.30 19.55 -14.29
CA LYS A 131 -3.38 20.89 -13.70
C LYS A 131 -4.56 21.69 -14.26
N SER A 132 -4.81 21.61 -15.57
CA SER A 132 -5.96 22.25 -16.21
C SER A 132 -7.28 21.64 -15.75
N ALA A 133 -7.36 20.30 -15.66
CA ALA A 133 -8.55 19.59 -15.19
C ALA A 133 -8.86 19.89 -13.72
N LEU A 134 -7.84 19.87 -12.85
CA LEU A 134 -7.93 20.24 -11.44
C LEU A 134 -8.39 21.69 -11.27
N SER A 135 -7.80 22.63 -12.02
CA SER A 135 -8.17 24.05 -11.98
C SER A 135 -9.61 24.30 -12.44
N ALA A 136 -10.06 23.60 -13.49
CA ALA A 136 -11.44 23.67 -13.96
C ALA A 136 -12.44 23.13 -12.92
N THR A 137 -12.14 22.00 -12.29
CA THR A 137 -13.00 21.43 -11.23
C THR A 137 -12.96 22.26 -9.94
N GLN A 138 -11.83 22.91 -9.60
CA GLN A 138 -11.79 23.95 -8.56
C GLN A 138 -12.72 25.13 -8.88
N GLY A 139 -12.66 25.68 -10.10
CA GLY A 139 -13.55 26.79 -10.52
C GLY A 139 -15.04 26.42 -10.49
N GLN A 140 -15.37 25.20 -10.90
CA GLN A 140 -16.71 24.62 -10.75
C GLN A 140 -17.12 24.52 -9.27
N ARG A 141 -16.24 24.00 -8.40
CA ARG A 141 -16.49 23.88 -6.96
C ARG A 141 -16.72 25.25 -6.30
N TYR A 142 -15.93 26.27 -6.61
CA TYR A 142 -16.15 27.62 -6.07
C TYR A 142 -17.49 28.20 -6.55
N THR A 143 -17.86 28.00 -7.82
CA THR A 143 -19.16 28.42 -8.37
C THR A 143 -20.33 27.74 -7.64
N ALA A 144 -20.18 26.45 -7.35
CA ALA A 144 -21.16 25.66 -6.61
C ALA A 144 -21.25 26.10 -5.13
N LEU A 145 -20.12 26.29 -4.45
CA LEU A 145 -20.07 26.78 -3.06
C LEU A 145 -20.67 28.19 -2.91
N ALA A 146 -20.35 29.12 -3.80
CA ALA A 146 -20.88 30.49 -3.72
C ALA A 146 -22.39 30.53 -3.96
N THR A 147 -22.91 29.61 -4.78
CA THR A 147 -24.34 29.40 -4.99
C THR A 147 -25.00 28.72 -3.79
N LEU A 148 -24.34 27.72 -3.20
CA LEU A 148 -24.79 27.01 -1.99
C LEU A 148 -24.94 27.95 -0.79
N ASP A 149 -23.96 28.83 -0.56
CA ASP A 149 -23.97 29.78 0.56
C ASP A 149 -25.04 30.86 0.35
N ARG A 150 -25.29 31.32 -0.89
CA ARG A 150 -26.46 32.16 -1.21
C ARG A 150 -27.77 31.45 -0.87
N LEU A 151 -27.94 30.20 -1.29
CA LEU A 151 -29.17 29.45 -1.08
C LEU A 151 -29.44 29.14 0.39
N ARG A 152 -28.38 28.95 1.20
CA ARG A 152 -28.48 28.89 2.67
C ARG A 152 -29.02 30.21 3.23
N ALA A 153 -28.41 31.34 2.86
CA ALA A 153 -28.85 32.67 3.30
C ALA A 153 -30.29 32.99 2.87
N GLU A 154 -30.74 32.55 1.69
CA GLU A 154 -32.13 32.69 1.23
C GLU A 154 -33.12 31.82 2.03
N ARG A 155 -32.78 30.53 2.29
CA ARG A 155 -33.61 29.61 3.09
C ARG A 155 -33.79 30.11 4.53
N ASP A 156 -32.72 30.65 5.10
CA ASP A 156 -32.66 31.11 6.49
C ASP A 156 -33.13 32.56 6.68
N GLY A 157 -33.47 33.26 5.58
CA GLY A 157 -34.00 34.63 5.62
C GLY A 157 -32.98 35.68 6.08
N ALA A 158 -31.70 35.48 5.79
CA ALA A 158 -30.61 36.25 6.38
C ALA A 158 -30.58 37.73 5.94
N ALA A 159 -30.12 38.61 6.84
CA ALA A 159 -29.96 40.04 6.57
C ALA A 159 -28.78 40.34 5.62
N ALA A 160 -27.76 39.48 5.58
CA ALA A 160 -26.60 39.57 4.69
C ALA A 160 -26.14 38.18 4.26
N LEU A 161 -25.43 38.10 3.13
CA LEU A 161 -24.78 36.88 2.67
C LEU A 161 -23.40 36.75 3.31
N SER A 162 -23.13 35.62 3.97
CA SER A 162 -21.80 35.21 4.43
C SER A 162 -21.29 34.04 3.59
N PHE A 163 -20.05 34.13 3.10
CA PHE A 163 -19.41 33.07 2.32
C PHE A 163 -18.57 32.14 3.20
N SER A 164 -18.46 30.88 2.79
CA SER A 164 -17.60 29.88 3.43
C SER A 164 -16.10 30.25 3.39
N PRO A 165 -15.29 29.80 4.39
CA PRO A 165 -13.88 30.15 4.48
C PRO A 165 -13.08 29.86 3.21
N GLU A 166 -13.32 28.70 2.56
CA GLU A 166 -12.68 28.26 1.32
C GLU A 166 -12.77 29.31 0.20
N LEU A 167 -13.94 29.95 0.05
CA LEU A 167 -14.15 31.04 -0.91
C LEU A 167 -13.40 32.31 -0.49
N THR A 168 -13.46 32.67 0.80
CA THR A 168 -12.80 33.89 1.29
C THR A 168 -11.27 33.83 1.18
N SER A 169 -10.66 32.66 1.37
CA SER A 169 -9.24 32.45 1.09
C SER A 169 -8.96 32.46 -0.42
N ALA A 170 -9.74 31.73 -1.23
CA ALA A 170 -9.52 31.68 -2.67
C ALA A 170 -9.69 33.07 -3.34
N ALA A 171 -10.57 33.93 -2.83
CA ALA A 171 -10.79 35.28 -3.34
C ALA A 171 -9.68 36.29 -3.01
N ALA A 172 -8.77 35.97 -2.07
CA ALA A 172 -7.58 36.79 -1.83
C ALA A 172 -6.56 36.64 -2.99
N ASP A 173 -6.39 35.40 -3.47
CA ASP A 173 -5.42 35.07 -4.54
C ASP A 173 -6.03 35.13 -5.95
N LYS A 174 -7.32 34.79 -6.11
CA LYS A 174 -8.00 34.60 -7.40
C LYS A 174 -9.08 35.69 -7.61
N PRO A 175 -8.84 36.73 -8.45
CA PRO A 175 -9.79 37.82 -8.64
C PRO A 175 -11.12 37.39 -9.30
N GLU A 176 -11.10 36.29 -10.04
CA GLU A 176 -12.28 35.61 -10.60
C GLU A 176 -13.24 35.12 -9.50
N VAL A 177 -12.72 34.57 -8.38
CA VAL A 177 -13.54 34.13 -7.24
C VAL A 177 -14.11 35.34 -6.50
N ALA A 178 -13.32 36.40 -6.35
CA ALA A 178 -13.80 37.66 -5.78
C ALA A 178 -14.90 38.31 -6.65
N ALA A 179 -14.89 38.11 -7.97
CA ALA A 179 -15.94 38.58 -8.87
C ALA A 179 -17.22 37.72 -8.79
N LEU A 180 -17.06 36.38 -8.74
CA LEU A 180 -18.14 35.42 -8.51
C LEU A 180 -18.89 35.71 -7.19
N MET A 181 -18.16 35.96 -6.10
CA MET A 181 -18.77 36.29 -4.80
C MET A 181 -19.61 37.57 -4.87
N ARG A 182 -19.10 38.63 -5.51
CA ARG A 182 -19.88 39.86 -5.76
C ARG A 182 -21.15 39.60 -6.56
N ALA A 183 -21.07 38.84 -7.65
CA ALA A 183 -22.23 38.49 -8.47
C ALA A 183 -23.31 37.70 -7.68
N GLN A 184 -22.92 36.78 -6.78
CA GLN A 184 -23.87 36.08 -5.90
C GLN A 184 -24.46 37.00 -4.82
N GLN A 185 -23.69 37.97 -4.31
CA GLN A 185 -24.16 38.96 -3.35
C GLN A 185 -25.16 39.96 -3.97
N ASP A 186 -24.92 40.40 -5.20
CA ASP A 186 -25.85 41.24 -5.96
C ASP A 186 -27.15 40.48 -6.30
N LEU A 187 -27.03 39.22 -6.72
CA LEU A 187 -28.17 38.33 -6.99
C LEU A 187 -29.01 38.08 -5.73
N PHE A 188 -28.37 37.86 -4.59
CA PHE A 188 -29.02 37.70 -3.29
C PHE A 188 -29.84 38.95 -2.91
N ALA A 189 -29.23 40.12 -3.00
CA ALA A 189 -29.90 41.39 -2.72
C ALA A 189 -31.10 41.62 -3.67
N SER A 190 -30.93 41.36 -4.96
CA SER A 190 -31.99 41.47 -5.97
C SER A 190 -33.17 40.53 -5.71
N ARG A 191 -32.91 39.24 -5.45
CA ARG A 191 -33.96 38.24 -5.16
C ARG A 191 -34.74 38.58 -3.90
N ARG A 192 -34.07 39.05 -2.84
CA ARG A 192 -34.75 39.49 -1.61
C ARG A 192 -35.62 40.73 -1.85
N VAL A 193 -35.12 41.74 -2.57
CA VAL A 193 -35.89 42.97 -2.90
C VAL A 193 -37.13 42.65 -3.72
N ALA A 194 -37.05 41.70 -4.67
CA ALA A 194 -38.20 41.24 -5.44
C ALA A 194 -39.28 40.61 -4.54
N LEU A 195 -38.91 39.63 -3.71
CA LEU A 195 -39.83 38.95 -2.78
C LEU A 195 -40.46 39.94 -1.78
N ASP A 196 -39.67 40.84 -1.20
CA ASP A 196 -40.17 41.89 -0.30
C ASP A 196 -41.15 42.84 -0.99
N GLY A 197 -40.95 43.11 -2.29
CA GLY A 197 -41.85 43.90 -3.14
C GLY A 197 -43.19 43.20 -3.36
N GLU A 198 -43.18 41.94 -3.80
CA GLU A 198 -44.37 41.12 -3.98
C GLU A 198 -45.19 41.02 -2.68
N LEU A 199 -44.54 40.69 -1.56
CA LEU A 199 -45.18 40.60 -0.25
C LEU A 199 -45.66 41.96 0.27
N ARG A 200 -45.08 43.08 -0.18
CA ARG A 200 -45.56 44.43 0.14
C ARG A 200 -46.83 44.78 -0.62
N ILE A 201 -46.91 44.43 -1.91
CA ILE A 201 -48.14 44.61 -2.72
C ILE A 201 -49.31 43.84 -2.11
N ILE A 202 -49.08 42.59 -1.67
CA ILE A 202 -50.11 41.78 -1.00
C ILE A 202 -50.53 42.42 0.34
N ARG A 203 -49.59 42.88 1.17
CA ARG A 203 -49.88 43.55 2.45
C ARG A 203 -50.65 44.86 2.28
N GLU A 204 -50.34 45.67 1.27
CA GLU A 204 -51.08 46.90 0.98
C GLU A 204 -52.50 46.60 0.48
N SER A 205 -52.65 45.55 -0.35
CA SER A 205 -53.96 45.07 -0.79
C SER A 205 -54.84 44.63 0.39
N VAL A 206 -54.26 43.92 1.37
CA VAL A 206 -54.95 43.53 2.62
C VAL A 206 -55.33 44.77 3.44
N ARG A 207 -54.43 45.74 3.63
CA ARG A 207 -54.71 46.98 4.36
C ARG A 207 -55.86 47.78 3.74
N GLY A 208 -55.91 47.88 2.41
CA GLY A 208 -57.00 48.55 1.70
C GLY A 208 -58.35 47.87 1.92
N LEU A 209 -58.39 46.53 1.91
CA LEU A 209 -59.60 45.75 2.22
C LEU A 209 -60.01 45.90 3.70
N GLU A 210 -59.07 45.95 4.63
CA GLU A 210 -59.32 46.19 6.06
C GLU A 210 -59.93 47.59 6.31
N GLN A 211 -59.43 48.62 5.62
CA GLN A 211 -60.00 49.97 5.67
C GLN A 211 -61.42 50.03 5.08
N GLN A 212 -61.67 49.37 3.95
CA GLN A 212 -63.02 49.27 3.37
C GLN A 212 -63.99 48.53 4.30
N LEU A 213 -63.55 47.45 4.94
CA LEU A 213 -64.36 46.70 5.91
C LEU A 213 -64.70 47.54 7.14
N ALA A 214 -63.76 48.35 7.65
CA ALA A 214 -64.00 49.26 8.77
C ALA A 214 -65.05 50.32 8.44
N SER A 215 -65.00 50.91 7.24
CA SER A 215 -66.00 51.87 6.76
C SER A 215 -67.40 51.27 6.64
N LEU A 216 -67.52 50.04 6.12
CA LEU A 216 -68.80 49.33 6.09
C LEU A 216 -69.32 48.95 7.48
N ALA A 217 -68.43 48.60 8.42
CA ALA A 217 -68.82 48.32 9.80
C ALA A 217 -69.42 49.57 10.49
N GLN A 218 -68.86 50.76 10.25
CA GLN A 218 -69.44 52.03 10.70
C GLN A 218 -70.82 52.28 10.05
N LEU A 219 -70.93 52.11 8.73
CA LEU A 219 -72.18 52.33 8.00
C LEU A 219 -73.32 51.38 8.46
N LYS A 220 -72.98 50.12 8.72
CA LYS A 220 -73.86 49.13 9.37
C LYS A 220 -74.35 49.65 10.72
N THR A 221 -73.46 50.15 11.58
CA THR A 221 -73.83 50.65 12.92
C THR A 221 -74.73 51.89 12.86
N GLU A 222 -74.54 52.80 11.90
CA GLU A 222 -75.48 53.91 11.71
C GLU A 222 -76.86 53.45 11.18
N ARG A 223 -76.89 52.45 10.29
CA ARG A 223 -78.14 51.82 9.82
C ARG A 223 -78.87 51.07 10.95
N GLU A 224 -78.14 50.45 11.88
CA GLU A 224 -78.72 49.83 13.08
C GLU A 224 -79.41 50.86 13.99
N LYS A 225 -78.82 52.04 14.19
CA LYS A 225 -79.49 53.16 14.90
C LYS A 225 -80.73 53.64 14.16
N GLN A 226 -80.65 53.78 12.83
CA GLN A 226 -81.79 54.22 12.02
C GLN A 226 -82.95 53.22 12.08
N ILE A 227 -82.67 51.92 12.04
CA ILE A 227 -83.66 50.85 12.21
C ILE A 227 -84.27 50.88 13.62
N ALA A 228 -83.49 51.14 14.67
CA ALA A 228 -84.02 51.28 16.03
C ALA A 228 -85.02 52.46 16.13
N LEU A 229 -84.63 53.64 15.67
CA LEU A 229 -85.47 54.85 15.68
C LEU A 229 -86.74 54.70 14.84
N LEU A 230 -86.66 54.04 13.67
CA LEU A 230 -87.83 53.78 12.85
C LEU A 230 -88.78 52.74 13.49
N ASN A 231 -88.26 51.75 14.23
CA ASN A 231 -89.10 50.80 14.98
C ASN A 231 -89.83 51.47 16.16
N GLU A 232 -89.13 52.36 16.88
CA GLU A 232 -89.69 53.15 17.98
C GLU A 232 -90.87 54.02 17.52
N GLN A 233 -90.80 54.58 16.31
CA GLN A 233 -91.92 55.31 15.69
C GLN A 233 -93.02 54.38 15.15
N LEU A 234 -92.64 53.23 14.56
CA LEU A 234 -93.58 52.30 13.92
C LEU A 234 -94.56 51.63 14.88
N ALA A 235 -94.13 51.30 16.11
CA ALA A 235 -95.00 50.61 17.06
C ALA A 235 -96.22 51.48 17.48
N PRO A 236 -96.05 52.72 18.00
CA PRO A 236 -97.18 53.61 18.28
C PRO A 236 -98.03 53.92 17.03
N PHE A 237 -97.41 54.11 15.86
CA PHE A 237 -98.16 54.32 14.61
C PHE A 237 -99.01 53.12 14.20
N ARG A 238 -98.59 51.89 14.52
CA ARG A 238 -99.36 50.65 14.28
C ARG A 238 -100.49 50.44 15.29
N ASP A 239 -100.41 51.04 16.48
CA ASP A 239 -101.49 50.98 17.48
C ASP A 239 -102.53 52.08 17.23
N LEU A 240 -102.10 53.34 17.05
CA LEU A 240 -102.95 54.45 16.60
C LEU A 240 -103.65 54.16 15.25
N ARG A 241 -103.09 53.27 14.42
CA ARG A 241 -103.73 52.73 13.21
C ARG A 241 -104.98 51.91 13.53
N LYS A 242 -104.92 51.02 14.52
CA LYS A 242 -106.02 50.11 14.91
C LYS A 242 -107.20 50.91 15.48
N GLU A 243 -106.88 51.96 16.22
CA GLU A 243 -107.83 52.90 16.82
C GLU A 243 -108.37 53.93 15.81
N GLY A 244 -107.73 54.09 14.64
CA GLY A 244 -108.19 54.92 13.53
C GLY A 244 -107.65 56.35 13.47
N PHE A 245 -106.80 56.76 14.41
CA PHE A 245 -106.40 58.17 14.62
C PHE A 245 -105.40 58.77 13.59
N VAL A 246 -104.91 57.99 12.63
CA VAL A 246 -103.84 58.39 11.67
C VAL A 246 -104.22 57.95 10.24
N SER A 247 -103.59 58.45 9.17
CA SER A 247 -103.82 57.95 7.79
C SER A 247 -103.06 56.66 7.43
N ARG A 248 -103.69 55.74 6.67
CA ARG A 248 -103.07 54.47 6.20
C ARG A 248 -101.79 54.72 5.40
N ASN A 249 -101.77 55.77 4.59
CA ASN A 249 -100.64 56.09 3.72
C ASN A 249 -99.40 56.48 4.55
N SER A 250 -99.59 57.15 5.69
CA SER A 250 -98.50 57.51 6.61
C SER A 250 -97.85 56.30 7.27
N LEU A 251 -98.63 55.25 7.57
CA LEU A 251 -98.09 53.98 8.07
C LEU A 251 -97.33 53.24 6.98
N LEU A 252 -97.91 53.11 5.77
CA LEU A 252 -97.27 52.45 4.64
C LEU A 252 -95.94 53.13 4.25
N GLU A 253 -95.85 54.45 4.39
CA GLU A 253 -94.61 55.19 4.14
C GLU A 253 -93.52 54.89 5.19
N LEU A 254 -93.85 54.80 6.48
CA LEU A 254 -92.89 54.33 7.50
C LEU A 254 -92.47 52.87 7.28
N GLU A 255 -93.40 51.99 6.90
CA GLU A 255 -93.09 50.59 6.57
C GLU A 255 -92.21 50.47 5.32
N ARG A 256 -92.42 51.34 4.31
CA ARG A 256 -91.56 51.46 3.12
C ARG A 256 -90.15 51.93 3.49
N GLN A 257 -90.02 52.95 4.34
CA GLN A 257 -88.73 53.45 4.82
C GLN A 257 -87.98 52.39 5.65
N MET A 258 -88.67 51.65 6.52
CA MET A 258 -88.10 50.52 7.26
C MET A 258 -87.55 49.44 6.32
N ALA A 259 -88.33 49.03 5.32
CA ALA A 259 -87.90 48.06 4.32
C ALA A 259 -86.70 48.57 3.50
N GLU A 260 -86.68 49.85 3.14
CA GLU A 260 -85.59 50.50 2.39
C GLU A 260 -84.26 50.47 3.18
N VAL A 261 -84.29 50.81 4.48
CA VAL A 261 -83.09 50.78 5.34
C VAL A 261 -82.65 49.34 5.66
N THR A 262 -83.58 48.42 5.88
CA THR A 262 -83.28 46.99 6.13
C THR A 262 -82.67 46.30 4.90
N SER A 263 -83.17 46.63 3.71
CA SER A 263 -82.60 46.18 2.43
C SER A 263 -81.15 46.65 2.26
N ARG A 264 -80.91 47.96 2.48
CA ARG A 264 -79.57 48.56 2.51
C ARG A 264 -78.64 47.89 3.53
N GLN A 265 -79.11 47.62 4.75
CA GLN A 265 -78.31 46.90 5.76
C GLN A 265 -77.91 45.49 5.28
N SER A 266 -78.81 44.79 4.57
CA SER A 266 -78.55 43.47 4.00
C SER A 266 -77.52 43.53 2.85
N GLU A 267 -77.53 44.62 2.07
CA GLU A 267 -76.51 44.93 1.05
C GLU A 267 -75.12 45.15 1.69
N ASP A 268 -75.01 45.96 2.75
CA ASP A 268 -73.75 46.15 3.49
C ASP A 268 -73.21 44.83 4.04
N LEU A 269 -74.06 44.01 4.67
CA LEU A 269 -73.65 42.71 5.22
C LEU A 269 -73.12 41.77 4.12
N SER A 270 -73.75 41.79 2.95
CA SER A 270 -73.30 41.03 1.77
C SER A 270 -71.95 41.54 1.25
N ASN A 271 -71.76 42.87 1.19
CA ASN A 271 -70.50 43.50 0.81
C ASN A 271 -69.37 43.23 1.82
N MET A 272 -69.67 43.26 3.13
CA MET A 272 -68.73 42.89 4.19
C MET A 272 -68.32 41.42 4.08
N ALA A 273 -69.24 40.50 3.78
CA ALA A 273 -68.91 39.09 3.56
C ALA A 273 -67.99 38.92 2.33
N GLY A 274 -68.28 39.62 1.22
CA GLY A 274 -67.44 39.62 0.01
C GLY A 274 -66.03 40.17 0.25
N ILE A 275 -65.88 41.23 1.04
CA ILE A 275 -64.57 41.78 1.42
C ILE A 275 -63.81 40.82 2.34
N ASN A 276 -64.47 40.20 3.32
CA ASN A 276 -63.84 39.19 4.19
C ASN A 276 -63.31 37.98 3.39
N ALA A 277 -64.06 37.50 2.39
CA ALA A 277 -63.61 36.43 1.51
C ALA A 277 -62.35 36.81 0.71
N ARG A 278 -62.32 38.01 0.11
CA ARG A 278 -61.13 38.55 -0.60
C ARG A 278 -59.94 38.74 0.34
N LEU A 279 -60.18 39.20 1.56
CA LEU A 279 -59.15 39.42 2.58
C LEU A 279 -58.53 38.09 3.05
N ALA A 280 -59.33 37.03 3.21
CA ALA A 280 -58.82 35.68 3.43
C ALA A 280 -58.02 35.18 2.22
N GLU A 281 -58.50 35.40 1.00
CA GLU A 281 -57.81 35.03 -0.23
C GLU A 281 -56.43 35.70 -0.36
N PHE A 282 -56.33 37.03 -0.18
CA PHE A 282 -55.05 37.74 -0.25
C PHE A 282 -54.06 37.30 0.84
N ARG A 283 -54.55 37.00 2.05
CA ARG A 283 -53.70 36.42 3.12
C ARG A 283 -53.18 35.03 2.73
N MET A 284 -54.02 34.17 2.16
CA MET A 284 -53.59 32.87 1.63
C MET A 284 -52.59 32.99 0.48
N ARG A 285 -52.81 33.91 -0.48
CA ARG A 285 -51.87 34.21 -1.58
C ARG A 285 -50.49 34.62 -1.05
N GLY A 286 -50.43 35.43 0.02
CA GLY A 286 -49.18 35.82 0.68
C GLY A 286 -48.41 34.63 1.26
N THR A 287 -49.09 33.77 2.03
CA THR A 287 -48.50 32.55 2.59
C THR A 287 -48.06 31.57 1.50
N GLN A 288 -48.90 31.37 0.47
CA GLN A 288 -48.60 30.51 -0.67
C GLN A 288 -47.31 30.95 -1.39
N ARG A 289 -47.14 32.25 -1.64
CA ARG A 289 -45.94 32.78 -2.29
C ARG A 289 -44.66 32.54 -1.48
N GLN A 290 -44.74 32.63 -0.14
CA GLN A 290 -43.61 32.29 0.74
C GLN A 290 -43.28 30.79 0.70
N ILE A 291 -44.30 29.92 0.63
CA ILE A 291 -44.12 28.47 0.49
C ILE A 291 -43.48 28.12 -0.86
N GLU A 292 -43.91 28.76 -1.96
CA GLU A 292 -43.34 28.57 -3.29
C GLU A 292 -41.87 28.99 -3.35
N TYR A 293 -41.54 30.19 -2.86
CA TYR A 293 -40.16 30.68 -2.80
C TYR A 293 -39.27 29.75 -1.96
N ARG A 294 -39.75 29.29 -0.79
CA ARG A 294 -39.03 28.34 0.05
C ARG A 294 -38.78 27.02 -0.67
N ARG A 295 -39.78 26.46 -1.38
CA ARG A 295 -39.64 25.23 -2.17
C ARG A 295 -38.64 25.38 -3.32
N GLU A 296 -38.65 26.53 -4.02
CA GLU A 296 -37.67 26.83 -5.06
C GLU A 296 -36.24 26.81 -4.50
N VAL A 297 -36.02 27.50 -3.38
CA VAL A 297 -34.70 27.58 -2.71
C VAL A 297 -34.28 26.23 -2.15
N GLU A 298 -35.17 25.48 -1.49
CA GLU A 298 -34.86 24.17 -0.90
C GLU A 298 -34.55 23.10 -1.98
N ALA A 299 -35.20 23.15 -3.14
CA ALA A 299 -34.87 22.30 -4.29
C ALA A 299 -33.48 22.62 -4.85
N GLN A 300 -33.22 23.89 -5.19
CA GLN A 300 -31.90 24.34 -5.67
C GLN A 300 -30.78 24.04 -4.65
N LEU A 301 -31.09 24.15 -3.35
CA LEU A 301 -30.15 23.86 -2.27
C LEU A 301 -29.80 22.36 -2.19
N SER A 302 -30.78 21.46 -2.36
CA SER A 302 -30.57 20.02 -2.41
C SER A 302 -29.67 19.62 -3.58
N ASP A 303 -29.92 20.21 -4.76
CA ASP A 303 -29.13 19.96 -5.97
C ASP A 303 -27.69 20.45 -5.78
N MET A 304 -27.51 21.69 -5.32
CA MET A 304 -26.19 22.30 -5.13
C MET A 304 -25.37 21.61 -4.02
N GLN A 305 -26.01 21.01 -3.01
CA GLN A 305 -25.31 20.18 -2.02
C GLN A 305 -24.72 18.91 -2.64
N ARG A 306 -25.46 18.24 -3.54
CA ARG A 306 -24.99 17.06 -4.26
C ARG A 306 -23.84 17.40 -5.21
N ASP A 307 -23.92 18.55 -5.89
CA ASP A 307 -22.85 19.05 -6.76
C ASP A 307 -21.58 19.39 -5.96
N VAL A 308 -21.69 20.11 -4.84
CA VAL A 308 -20.53 20.45 -3.98
C VAL A 308 -19.83 19.20 -3.40
N SER A 309 -20.60 18.16 -3.04
CA SER A 309 -20.02 16.87 -2.63
C SER A 309 -19.28 16.20 -3.79
N THR A 310 -19.97 15.99 -4.91
CA THR A 310 -19.43 15.32 -6.11
C THR A 310 -18.17 16.01 -6.65
N LEU A 311 -18.14 17.34 -6.62
CA LEU A 311 -16.97 18.14 -7.01
C LEU A 311 -15.84 18.07 -5.99
N GLY A 312 -16.13 17.88 -4.70
CA GLY A 312 -15.12 17.62 -3.66
C GLY A 312 -14.44 16.26 -3.81
N ASP A 313 -15.24 15.21 -4.03
CA ASP A 313 -14.73 13.84 -4.26
C ASP A 313 -13.88 13.79 -5.53
N ARG A 314 -14.37 14.42 -6.62
CA ARG A 314 -13.66 14.53 -7.89
C ARG A 314 -12.34 15.30 -7.78
N LEU A 315 -12.35 16.44 -7.08
CA LEU A 315 -11.16 17.25 -6.82
C LEU A 315 -10.12 16.45 -6.03
N THR A 316 -10.54 15.67 -5.04
CA THR A 316 -9.66 14.81 -4.23
C THR A 316 -8.95 13.77 -5.11
N GLY A 317 -9.68 13.08 -6.00
CA GLY A 317 -9.07 12.13 -6.94
C GLY A 317 -8.17 12.79 -8.00
N GLN A 318 -8.51 13.99 -8.46
CA GLN A 318 -7.67 14.78 -9.36
C GLN A 318 -6.39 15.29 -8.68
N GLN A 319 -6.46 15.63 -7.39
CA GLN A 319 -5.32 16.06 -6.59
C GLN A 319 -4.30 14.91 -6.40
N ASP A 320 -4.76 13.72 -6.00
CA ASP A 320 -3.91 12.51 -5.95
C ASP A 320 -3.29 12.19 -7.31
N THR A 321 -4.07 12.28 -8.40
CA THR A 321 -3.57 12.09 -9.77
C THR A 321 -2.53 13.13 -10.17
N PHE A 322 -2.66 14.37 -9.71
CA PHE A 322 -1.71 15.46 -9.97
C PHE A 322 -0.42 15.30 -9.16
N GLU A 323 -0.51 14.93 -7.88
CA GLU A 323 0.65 14.72 -7.01
C GLU A 323 1.51 13.54 -7.46
N ARG A 324 0.90 12.47 -8.01
CA ARG A 324 1.61 11.31 -8.56
C ARG A 324 2.46 11.60 -9.80
N LEU A 325 2.21 12.70 -10.53
CA LEU A 325 3.02 13.10 -11.69
C LEU A 325 4.49 13.36 -11.33
N VAL A 326 4.78 13.69 -10.06
CA VAL A 326 6.13 13.75 -9.51
C VAL A 326 6.44 12.41 -8.86
N LEU A 327 7.09 11.51 -9.61
CA LEU A 327 7.54 10.23 -9.06
C LEU A 327 8.65 10.45 -8.04
N ARG A 328 8.54 9.77 -6.90
CA ARG A 328 9.47 9.90 -5.76
C ARG A 328 10.08 8.57 -5.36
N ALA A 329 11.27 8.62 -4.77
CA ALA A 329 11.94 7.44 -4.23
C ALA A 329 11.15 6.85 -3.04
N PRO A 330 10.73 5.58 -3.08
CA PRO A 330 10.10 4.92 -1.92
C PRO A 330 11.09 4.66 -0.77
N ALA A 331 12.39 4.50 -1.06
CA ALA A 331 13.45 4.34 -0.07
C ALA A 331 14.74 5.04 -0.50
N SER A 332 15.62 5.31 0.47
CA SER A 332 16.97 5.81 0.22
C SER A 332 17.87 4.71 -0.35
N GLY A 333 18.59 4.99 -1.42
CA GLY A 333 19.41 3.99 -2.09
C GLY A 333 19.93 4.45 -3.45
N LYS A 334 20.44 3.51 -4.24
CA LYS A 334 21.05 3.77 -5.55
C LYS A 334 20.08 3.44 -6.68
N VAL A 335 19.89 4.40 -7.59
CA VAL A 335 19.12 4.24 -8.82
C VAL A 335 19.83 3.26 -9.77
N VAL A 336 19.09 2.26 -10.27
CA VAL A 336 19.56 1.30 -11.26
C VAL A 336 18.45 0.98 -12.28
N ASP A 337 18.85 0.44 -13.44
CA ASP A 337 17.94 -0.14 -14.43
C ASP A 337 16.88 0.87 -14.92
N MET A 338 17.31 2.13 -15.13
CA MET A 338 16.47 3.18 -15.72
C MET A 338 16.05 2.80 -17.14
N ALA A 339 14.74 2.66 -17.38
CA ALA A 339 14.18 2.35 -18.70
C ALA A 339 14.11 3.57 -19.63
N PHE A 340 14.13 4.79 -19.08
CA PHE A 340 14.00 6.04 -19.83
C PHE A 340 15.19 6.96 -19.57
N HIS A 341 15.86 7.39 -20.66
CA HIS A 341 17.02 8.30 -20.59
C HIS A 341 16.80 9.64 -21.32
N THR A 342 15.66 9.81 -22.01
CA THR A 342 15.36 10.96 -22.87
C THR A 342 14.10 11.68 -22.42
N LEU A 343 14.12 13.00 -22.49
CA LEU A 343 12.93 13.84 -22.31
C LEU A 343 11.94 13.62 -23.47
N GLY A 344 10.65 13.76 -23.20
CA GLY A 344 9.60 13.50 -24.20
C GLY A 344 9.29 12.01 -24.45
N GLY A 345 9.90 11.08 -23.70
CA GLY A 345 9.45 9.69 -23.66
C GLY A 345 8.03 9.58 -23.10
N VAL A 346 7.24 8.62 -23.59
CA VAL A 346 5.88 8.35 -23.09
C VAL A 346 5.89 7.07 -22.28
N VAL A 347 5.54 7.17 -21.00
CA VAL A 347 5.35 6.05 -20.07
C VAL A 347 3.92 5.55 -20.18
N ARG A 348 3.72 4.22 -20.19
CA ARG A 348 2.41 3.56 -20.17
C ARG A 348 1.92 3.30 -18.74
N PRO A 349 0.59 3.13 -18.53
CA PRO A 349 0.05 2.66 -17.25
C PRO A 349 0.75 1.40 -16.74
N GLY A 350 1.32 1.47 -15.53
CA GLY A 350 2.03 0.35 -14.88
C GLY A 350 3.42 0.03 -15.46
N GLU A 351 4.00 0.89 -16.29
CA GLU A 351 5.32 0.67 -16.89
C GLU A 351 6.45 1.06 -15.91
N ARG A 352 7.45 0.17 -15.77
CA ARG A 352 8.64 0.41 -14.93
C ARG A 352 9.48 1.54 -15.51
N ILE A 353 9.83 2.50 -14.66
CA ILE A 353 10.69 3.63 -15.02
C ILE A 353 12.13 3.40 -14.55
N LEU A 354 12.32 2.91 -13.32
CA LEU A 354 13.62 2.53 -12.74
C LEU A 354 13.43 1.62 -11.52
N ASP A 355 14.51 1.02 -11.02
CA ASP A 355 14.54 0.35 -9.71
C ASP A 355 15.52 1.08 -8.75
N ILE A 356 15.31 0.96 -7.44
CA ILE A 356 16.22 1.46 -6.40
C ILE A 356 16.77 0.29 -5.57
N VAL A 357 18.07 0.29 -5.30
CA VAL A 357 18.75 -0.65 -4.40
C VAL A 357 19.11 0.07 -3.10
N PRO A 358 18.52 -0.28 -1.94
CA PRO A 358 18.88 0.34 -0.66
C PRO A 358 20.36 0.15 -0.32
N GLU A 359 21.04 1.25 0.05
CA GLU A 359 22.48 1.24 0.40
C GLU A 359 22.75 0.87 1.87
N HIS A 360 21.70 0.78 2.69
CA HIS A 360 21.76 0.39 4.11
C HIS A 360 21.03 -0.93 4.40
N ASP A 361 20.75 -1.68 3.33
CA ASP A 361 20.53 -3.13 3.30
C ASP A 361 21.29 -3.92 4.38
N ALA A 362 20.60 -4.60 5.29
CA ALA A 362 21.16 -5.79 5.91
C ALA A 362 21.61 -6.77 4.80
N LEU A 363 22.83 -7.31 4.92
CA LEU A 363 23.39 -8.23 3.94
C LEU A 363 23.17 -9.67 4.40
N VAL A 364 22.41 -10.42 3.61
CA VAL A 364 22.14 -11.85 3.81
C VAL A 364 22.87 -12.66 2.75
N ILE A 365 23.30 -13.87 3.09
CA ILE A 365 23.82 -14.81 2.08
C ILE A 365 22.64 -15.67 1.62
N GLU A 366 22.26 -15.50 0.36
CA GLU A 366 21.28 -16.35 -0.29
C GLU A 366 22.01 -17.56 -0.89
N ALA A 367 21.84 -18.72 -0.26
CA ALA A 367 22.47 -19.98 -0.62
C ALA A 367 21.47 -20.98 -1.21
N ARG A 368 21.94 -21.77 -2.18
CA ARG A 368 21.15 -22.80 -2.87
C ARG A 368 21.53 -24.18 -2.34
N VAL A 369 20.53 -24.97 -1.97
CA VAL A 369 20.72 -26.34 -1.47
C VAL A 369 19.98 -27.36 -2.33
N ALA A 370 20.60 -28.52 -2.54
CA ALA A 370 19.97 -29.63 -3.26
C ALA A 370 18.77 -30.21 -2.47
N PRO A 371 17.64 -30.55 -3.12
CA PRO A 371 16.43 -31.06 -2.44
C PRO A 371 16.64 -32.25 -1.51
N GLN A 372 17.63 -33.10 -1.79
CA GLN A 372 18.02 -34.25 -0.97
C GLN A 372 18.46 -33.93 0.48
N TYR A 373 18.56 -32.65 0.84
CA TYR A 373 18.99 -32.17 2.15
C TYR A 373 17.89 -31.43 2.93
N ILE A 374 16.69 -31.23 2.37
CA ILE A 374 15.65 -30.40 2.98
C ILE A 374 15.22 -30.91 4.36
N ASP A 375 15.11 -32.22 4.55
CA ASP A 375 14.73 -32.90 5.81
C ASP A 375 15.65 -32.56 7.01
N SER A 376 16.82 -31.97 6.76
CA SER A 376 17.80 -31.59 7.79
C SER A 376 17.90 -30.07 7.99
N LEU A 377 17.23 -29.26 7.16
CA LEU A 377 17.33 -27.80 7.19
C LEU A 377 16.15 -27.17 7.93
N HIS A 378 16.50 -26.31 8.89
CA HIS A 378 15.58 -25.63 9.77
C HIS A 378 16.03 -24.17 9.96
N VAL A 379 15.11 -23.31 10.41
CA VAL A 379 15.44 -21.96 10.90
C VAL A 379 16.26 -22.08 12.20
N ASP A 380 17.04 -21.05 12.51
CA ASP A 380 17.93 -20.93 13.68
C ASP A 380 19.13 -21.90 13.72
N LEU A 381 19.38 -22.67 12.65
CA LEU A 381 20.61 -23.45 12.52
C LEU A 381 21.85 -22.53 12.36
N PRO A 382 22.98 -22.82 13.03
CA PRO A 382 24.23 -22.10 12.82
C PRO A 382 24.88 -22.51 11.49
N ALA A 383 25.45 -21.53 10.78
CA ALA A 383 26.09 -21.74 9.48
C ALA A 383 27.44 -21.02 9.41
N ASP A 384 28.47 -21.74 8.97
CA ASP A 384 29.83 -21.22 8.77
C ASP A 384 29.98 -20.75 7.30
N VAL A 385 30.00 -19.43 7.11
CA VAL A 385 30.06 -18.75 5.82
C VAL A 385 31.50 -18.49 5.39
N HIS A 386 31.85 -18.93 4.19
CA HIS A 386 33.18 -18.82 3.62
C HIS A 386 33.15 -17.99 2.33
N PHE A 387 33.78 -16.82 2.32
CA PHE A 387 33.79 -15.94 1.14
C PHE A 387 34.90 -16.30 0.17
N ASP A 388 34.51 -16.76 -1.03
CA ASP A 388 35.46 -17.36 -1.98
C ASP A 388 36.31 -16.31 -2.71
N ALA A 389 35.86 -15.04 -2.69
CA ALA A 389 36.67 -13.88 -3.07
C ALA A 389 37.95 -13.68 -2.24
N TYR A 390 38.07 -14.33 -1.07
CA TYR A 390 39.24 -14.26 -0.20
C TYR A 390 39.99 -15.59 -0.06
N ALA A 391 39.70 -16.59 -0.91
CA ALA A 391 40.28 -17.93 -0.83
C ALA A 391 41.82 -18.00 -0.93
N SER A 392 42.47 -16.95 -1.44
CA SER A 392 43.94 -16.86 -1.57
C SER A 392 44.66 -16.24 -0.36
N ARG A 393 43.97 -15.97 0.75
CA ARG A 393 44.60 -15.47 2.00
C ARG A 393 44.93 -16.61 2.96
N VAL A 394 46.04 -16.46 3.69
CA VAL A 394 46.45 -17.38 4.77
C VAL A 394 45.39 -17.39 5.88
N ASP A 395 44.94 -16.21 6.30
CA ASP A 395 43.75 -16.06 7.14
C ASP A 395 42.50 -16.07 6.24
N ARG A 396 41.78 -17.20 6.20
CA ARG A 396 40.41 -17.29 5.66
C ARG A 396 39.42 -17.10 6.81
N PRO A 397 38.89 -15.89 7.07
CA PRO A 397 37.95 -15.69 8.16
C PRO A 397 36.66 -16.48 7.88
N VAL A 398 36.38 -17.44 8.74
CA VAL A 398 35.08 -18.12 8.79
C VAL A 398 34.12 -17.22 9.54
N ILE A 399 33.05 -16.79 8.87
CA ILE A 399 32.02 -15.94 9.46
C ILE A 399 30.87 -16.82 9.94
N ARG A 400 30.47 -16.64 11.19
CA ARG A 400 29.30 -17.30 11.75
C ARG A 400 28.05 -16.54 11.36
N GLY A 401 27.09 -17.23 10.78
CA GLY A 401 25.74 -16.72 10.53
C GLY A 401 24.69 -17.69 11.05
N VAL A 402 23.42 -17.27 10.98
CA VAL A 402 22.27 -18.08 11.39
C VAL A 402 21.29 -18.20 10.22
N VAL A 403 20.73 -19.38 10.02
CA VAL A 403 19.69 -19.62 9.00
C VAL A 403 18.40 -18.92 9.41
N ALA A 404 18.11 -17.78 8.79
CA ALA A 404 16.94 -16.96 9.09
C ALA A 404 15.70 -17.41 8.32
N VAL A 405 15.86 -17.90 7.08
CA VAL A 405 14.76 -18.38 6.24
C VAL A 405 15.21 -19.58 5.40
N VAL A 406 14.35 -20.61 5.32
CA VAL A 406 14.43 -21.69 4.32
C VAL A 406 13.18 -21.59 3.44
N SER A 407 13.31 -21.75 2.12
CA SER A 407 12.16 -21.68 1.21
C SER A 407 11.19 -22.83 1.47
N ALA A 408 9.89 -22.54 1.56
CA ALA A 408 8.86 -23.55 1.80
C ALA A 408 8.60 -24.46 0.58
N ASP A 409 9.13 -24.11 -0.59
CA ASP A 409 9.01 -24.85 -1.85
C ASP A 409 10.35 -24.85 -2.60
N ALA A 410 10.50 -25.77 -3.55
CA ALA A 410 11.72 -26.03 -4.31
C ALA A 410 11.68 -25.30 -5.67
N LEU A 411 12.51 -24.27 -5.83
CA LEU A 411 12.61 -23.49 -7.06
C LEU A 411 13.35 -24.27 -8.15
N VAL A 412 12.99 -24.09 -9.41
CA VAL A 412 13.70 -24.67 -10.56
C VAL A 412 14.55 -23.60 -11.23
N ASP A 413 15.83 -23.86 -11.46
CA ASP A 413 16.71 -22.92 -12.16
C ASP A 413 16.38 -22.90 -13.67
N PRO A 414 15.98 -21.75 -14.26
CA PRO A 414 15.54 -21.69 -15.66
C PRO A 414 16.61 -22.03 -16.71
N ARG A 415 17.89 -22.16 -16.33
CA ARG A 415 19.00 -22.48 -17.25
C ARG A 415 19.43 -23.94 -17.16
N SER A 416 19.40 -24.54 -15.97
CA SER A 416 19.86 -25.91 -15.73
C SER A 416 18.74 -26.93 -15.56
N GLY A 417 17.50 -26.49 -15.31
CA GLY A 417 16.37 -27.36 -15.00
C GLY A 417 16.46 -28.07 -13.65
N GLN A 418 17.49 -27.77 -12.85
CA GLN A 418 17.69 -28.38 -11.53
C GLN A 418 16.79 -27.69 -10.49
N SER A 419 16.15 -28.50 -9.67
CA SER A 419 15.40 -28.04 -8.49
C SER A 419 16.36 -27.77 -7.33
N TYR A 420 16.14 -26.68 -6.59
CA TYR A 420 16.92 -26.27 -5.43
C TYR A 420 16.04 -25.55 -4.40
N TYR A 421 16.39 -25.68 -3.13
CA TYR A 421 15.84 -24.84 -2.06
C TYR A 421 16.72 -23.60 -1.87
N THR A 422 16.10 -22.48 -1.53
CA THR A 422 16.78 -21.22 -1.23
C THR A 422 16.82 -21.01 0.28
N LEU A 423 18.00 -20.74 0.81
CA LEU A 423 18.26 -20.60 2.23
C LEU A 423 18.98 -19.27 2.47
N ARG A 424 18.44 -18.43 3.36
CA ARG A 424 19.01 -17.13 3.71
C ARG A 424 19.72 -17.21 5.06
N VAL A 425 21.00 -16.92 5.06
CA VAL A 425 21.81 -16.77 6.27
C VAL A 425 21.98 -15.29 6.59
N THR A 426 21.55 -14.88 7.77
CA THR A 426 21.83 -13.54 8.31
C THR A 426 23.13 -13.60 9.12
N VAL A 427 24.00 -12.60 8.94
CA VAL A 427 25.26 -12.51 9.68
C VAL A 427 25.13 -11.46 10.79
N PRO A 428 25.41 -11.80 12.06
CA PRO A 428 25.46 -10.84 13.16
C PRO A 428 26.44 -9.69 12.89
N ALA A 429 26.07 -8.47 13.25
CA ALA A 429 26.85 -7.26 12.93
C ALA A 429 28.25 -7.24 13.58
N ASP A 430 28.43 -7.95 14.69
CA ASP A 430 29.70 -8.22 15.36
C ASP A 430 30.61 -9.17 14.56
N GLU A 431 30.08 -10.23 13.96
CA GLU A 431 30.81 -11.09 13.02
C GLU A 431 31.17 -10.34 11.72
N VAL A 432 30.33 -9.41 11.24
CA VAL A 432 30.70 -8.49 10.15
C VAL A 432 31.82 -7.53 10.59
N ALA A 433 31.78 -7.00 11.81
CA ALA A 433 32.82 -6.10 12.32
C ALA A 433 34.19 -6.79 12.45
N ARG A 434 34.22 -8.11 12.72
CA ARG A 434 35.46 -8.92 12.75
C ARG A 434 36.20 -8.99 11.41
N LEU A 435 35.61 -8.54 10.29
CA LEU A 435 36.27 -8.43 8.98
C LEU A 435 37.35 -7.35 8.87
N GLY A 436 37.48 -6.46 9.86
CA GLY A 436 38.64 -5.56 9.99
C GLY A 436 38.89 -4.59 8.82
N GLY A 437 37.88 -4.35 7.96
CA GLY A 437 37.97 -3.48 6.79
C GLY A 437 37.62 -4.13 5.44
N LEU A 438 37.45 -5.46 5.38
CA LEU A 438 36.92 -6.12 4.19
C LEU A 438 35.42 -5.79 4.03
N ARG A 439 35.05 -5.12 2.93
CA ARG A 439 33.66 -4.76 2.63
C ARG A 439 32.97 -5.87 1.83
N LEU A 440 31.93 -6.47 2.41
CA LEU A 440 30.98 -7.30 1.68
C LEU A 440 30.27 -6.46 0.60
N GLN A 441 29.98 -7.06 -0.55
CA GLN A 441 29.24 -6.41 -1.65
C GLN A 441 28.20 -7.36 -2.22
N PRO A 442 26.99 -6.89 -2.60
CA PRO A 442 26.00 -7.70 -3.29
C PRO A 442 26.56 -8.35 -4.57
N GLY A 443 26.23 -9.62 -4.79
CA GLY A 443 26.72 -10.45 -5.90
C GLY A 443 28.04 -11.20 -5.62
N MET A 444 28.70 -10.98 -4.49
CA MET A 444 29.89 -11.74 -4.10
C MET A 444 29.54 -13.20 -3.80
N GLN A 445 30.32 -14.15 -4.35
CA GLN A 445 30.15 -15.59 -4.14
C GLN A 445 30.64 -16.02 -2.75
N ALA A 446 29.91 -16.95 -2.13
CA ALA A 446 30.24 -17.54 -0.84
C ALA A 446 29.77 -19.00 -0.75
N THR A 447 30.58 -19.84 -0.12
CA THR A 447 30.22 -21.20 0.26
C THR A 447 29.70 -21.20 1.71
N VAL A 448 28.46 -21.60 1.91
CA VAL A 448 27.83 -21.72 3.23
C VAL A 448 27.88 -23.18 3.69
N MET A 449 28.35 -23.43 4.90
CA MET A 449 28.28 -24.74 5.55
C MET A 449 27.24 -24.68 6.67
N VAL A 450 26.02 -25.16 6.42
CA VAL A 450 24.95 -25.21 7.46
C VAL A 450 25.19 -26.42 8.35
N LYS A 451 25.28 -26.23 9.67
CA LYS A 451 25.48 -27.33 10.62
C LYS A 451 24.15 -27.96 10.97
N THR A 452 23.93 -29.19 10.51
CA THR A 452 22.65 -29.91 10.70
C THR A 452 22.70 -30.94 11.83
N GLY A 453 23.82 -31.02 12.55
CA GLY A 453 23.97 -31.84 13.75
C GLY A 453 25.41 -32.28 14.01
N GLU A 454 25.57 -33.17 14.98
CA GLU A 454 26.83 -33.86 15.27
C GLU A 454 26.65 -35.36 15.02
N ARG A 455 27.65 -36.03 14.45
CA ARG A 455 27.66 -37.50 14.29
C ARG A 455 28.99 -38.10 14.72
N THR A 456 28.93 -39.28 15.31
CA THR A 456 30.14 -40.05 15.67
C THR A 456 30.72 -40.77 14.45
N LEU A 457 32.01 -41.09 14.48
CA LEU A 457 32.67 -41.87 13.42
C LEU A 457 32.00 -43.23 13.21
N MET A 458 31.57 -43.89 14.30
CA MET A 458 30.82 -45.14 14.25
C MET A 458 29.46 -44.96 13.53
N THR A 459 28.73 -43.88 13.84
CA THR A 459 27.48 -43.55 13.15
C THR A 459 27.72 -43.36 11.65
N TYR A 460 28.79 -42.67 11.27
CA TYR A 460 29.11 -42.44 9.85
C TYR A 460 29.38 -43.75 9.09
N LEU A 461 30.16 -44.68 9.64
CA LEU A 461 30.43 -45.97 9.01
C LEU A 461 29.18 -46.88 8.95
N MET A 462 28.33 -46.88 9.98
CA MET A 462 27.22 -47.82 10.08
C MET A 462 25.94 -47.38 9.37
N ASN A 463 25.68 -46.07 9.26
CA ASN A 463 24.51 -45.50 8.58
C ASN A 463 24.26 -46.04 7.14
N PRO A 464 25.25 -46.19 6.23
CA PRO A 464 25.01 -46.79 4.91
C PRO A 464 24.65 -48.28 4.95
N LEU A 465 25.09 -49.02 5.98
CA LEU A 465 24.69 -50.42 6.19
C LEU A 465 23.25 -50.49 6.71
N THR A 466 22.93 -49.74 7.78
CA THR A 466 21.59 -49.76 8.39
C THR A 466 20.51 -49.27 7.43
N ARG A 467 20.79 -48.22 6.62
CA ARG A 467 19.86 -47.77 5.57
C ARG A 467 19.58 -48.87 4.55
N ARG A 468 20.61 -49.58 4.06
CA ARG A 468 20.42 -50.69 3.11
C ARG A 468 19.61 -51.85 3.70
N PHE A 469 19.82 -52.20 4.97
CA PHE A 469 18.99 -53.19 5.65
C PHE A 469 17.54 -52.73 5.78
N GLN A 470 17.29 -51.46 6.11
CA GLN A 470 15.94 -50.89 6.18
C GLN A 470 15.24 -50.94 4.81
N THR A 471 15.88 -50.49 3.74
CA THR A 471 15.30 -50.54 2.38
C THR A 471 15.07 -51.97 1.88
N ALA A 472 15.91 -52.93 2.28
CA ALA A 472 15.76 -54.35 1.92
C ALA A 472 14.70 -55.10 2.75
N LEU A 473 14.25 -54.52 3.87
CA LEU A 473 13.17 -55.05 4.72
C LEU A 473 11.83 -54.31 4.52
N SER A 474 11.80 -53.28 3.66
CA SER A 474 10.59 -52.55 3.27
C SER A 474 10.28 -52.75 1.79
N GLU A 475 9.52 -53.81 1.47
CA GLU A 475 9.00 -54.04 0.12
C GLU A 475 7.83 -53.09 -0.19
N ARG A 476 7.78 -52.53 -1.40
CA ARG A 476 6.68 -51.70 -1.91
C ARG A 476 6.65 -51.66 -3.43
#